data_AF-A0A222EA92-F1
#
_entry.id   AF-A0A222EA92-F1
#
_cell.length_a   1.000
_cell.length_b   1.000
_cell.length_c   1.000
_cell.angle_alpha   90.00
_cell.angle_beta   90.00
_cell.angle_gamma   90.00
#
_symmetry.space_group_name_H-M   'P 1'
#
loop_
_entity.id
_entity.type
_entity.pdbx_description
1 polymer ?
#
loop_
_entity_poly.entity_id
_entity_poly.type
_entity_poly.pdbx_seq_one_letter_code
_entity_poly.pdbx_strand_id
1 'polypeptide(L)'
;MKILFAGLLAVIATSPAMAQEFTGTYRLQTMFQAPENKCFEGNRFSPESTLGGGAFMDTCQNVTGQLWKIEAQGGGWFRLKTLFQGDGKCLEGNRFSPDATLGGAAYMDNCQNVSGQFWALQPQGDGWYRLKTQFQGEGKCLEGNRFSPDSTLSGAAYMDNCQNVSGQLWKLVQTDVTDAAPSDVAPNAGSGGGTSDNG
;
A
#
# COMPACT_ATOMS: atom_id res chain seq x y z
N MET A 1 37.21 6.12 -58.12
CA MET A 1 37.59 5.92 -56.71
C MET A 1 36.34 5.46 -55.96
N LYS A 2 36.22 4.16 -55.63
CA LYS A 2 35.08 3.61 -54.86
C LYS A 2 35.50 3.55 -53.41
N ILE A 3 34.88 4.36 -52.55
CA ILE A 3 35.11 4.31 -51.10
C ILE A 3 34.12 3.30 -50.52
N LEU A 4 34.63 2.18 -50.04
CA LEU A 4 33.91 1.21 -49.22
C LEU A 4 34.01 1.67 -47.76
N PHE A 5 32.90 2.08 -47.15
CA PHE A 5 32.84 2.23 -45.70
C PHE A 5 32.27 0.93 -45.11
N ALA A 6 33.12 0.24 -44.35
CA ALA A 6 32.75 -0.90 -43.52
C ALA A 6 31.82 -0.41 -42.40
N GLY A 7 30.59 -0.94 -42.37
CA GLY A 7 29.64 -0.67 -41.29
C GLY A 7 30.08 -1.39 -40.01
N LEU A 8 30.39 -0.61 -38.98
CA LEU A 8 30.63 -1.11 -37.63
C LEU A 8 29.27 -1.46 -37.00
N LEU A 9 28.98 -2.75 -36.84
CA LEU A 9 27.83 -3.20 -36.04
C LEU A 9 28.11 -2.91 -34.56
N ALA A 10 27.40 -1.94 -33.98
CA ALA A 10 27.36 -1.75 -32.54
C ALA A 10 26.43 -2.79 -31.91
N VAL A 11 26.98 -3.73 -31.13
CA VAL A 11 26.19 -4.65 -30.31
C VAL A 11 25.69 -3.86 -29.10
N ILE A 12 24.40 -3.52 -29.09
CA ILE A 12 23.75 -2.93 -27.91
C ILE A 12 23.52 -4.06 -26.91
N ALA A 13 24.37 -4.16 -25.89
CA ALA A 13 24.11 -5.03 -24.76
C ALA A 13 22.93 -4.44 -23.95
N THR A 14 21.77 -5.09 -24.01
CA THR A 14 20.65 -4.76 -23.13
C THR A 14 20.95 -5.33 -21.75
N SER A 15 21.36 -4.48 -20.81
CA SER A 15 21.43 -4.86 -19.40
C SER A 15 20.04 -5.28 -18.93
N PRO A 16 19.88 -6.43 -18.24
CA PRO A 16 18.60 -6.78 -17.65
C PRO A 16 18.23 -5.69 -16.64
N ALA A 17 16.99 -5.19 -16.72
CA ALA A 17 16.43 -4.34 -15.68
C ALA A 17 16.45 -5.14 -14.38
N MET A 18 17.27 -4.72 -13.41
CA MET A 18 17.26 -5.31 -12.07
C MET A 18 15.85 -5.12 -11.51
N ALA A 19 15.21 -6.23 -11.11
CA ALA A 19 13.95 -6.15 -10.38
C ALA A 19 14.19 -5.32 -9.12
N GLN A 20 13.32 -4.35 -8.86
CA GLN A 20 13.42 -3.54 -7.67
C GLN A 20 13.10 -4.41 -6.45
N GLU A 21 14.09 -4.61 -5.60
CA GLU A 21 13.96 -5.36 -4.36
C GLU A 21 13.52 -4.41 -3.23
N PHE A 22 12.44 -4.77 -2.54
CA PHE A 22 12.01 -4.11 -1.31
C PHE A 22 12.39 -5.00 -0.14
N THR A 23 13.26 -4.50 0.74
CA THR A 23 13.78 -5.26 1.88
C THR A 23 13.44 -4.58 3.20
N GLY A 24 12.99 -5.36 4.17
CA GLY A 24 12.55 -4.87 5.47
C GLY A 24 11.13 -4.30 5.46
N THR A 25 10.88 -3.39 6.40
CA THR A 25 9.54 -2.87 6.72
C THR A 25 9.43 -1.40 6.35
N TYR A 26 8.30 -1.01 5.80
CA TYR A 26 8.05 0.34 5.29
C TYR A 26 6.82 0.97 5.95
N ARG A 27 6.86 2.30 6.11
CA ARG A 27 5.64 3.12 6.20
C ARG A 27 5.31 3.62 4.79
N LEU A 28 4.04 3.56 4.42
CA LEU A 28 3.57 4.13 3.16
C LEU A 28 2.91 5.48 3.45
N GLN A 29 3.26 6.49 2.67
CA GLN A 29 2.65 7.81 2.76
C GLN A 29 2.26 8.28 1.36
N THR A 30 1.14 8.98 1.23
CA THR A 30 0.83 9.70 -0.01
C THR A 30 1.59 11.02 -0.03
N MET A 31 1.89 11.55 -1.22
CA MET A 31 2.43 12.90 -1.37
C MET A 31 1.46 13.94 -0.78
N PHE A 32 0.16 13.66 -0.85
CA PHE A 32 -0.89 14.48 -0.25
C PHE A 32 -0.75 14.62 1.27
N GLN A 33 -0.53 13.52 1.99
CA GLN A 33 -0.62 13.52 3.46
C GLN A 33 0.70 13.24 4.18
N ALA A 34 1.81 13.08 3.46
CA ALA A 34 3.14 13.06 4.07
C ALA A 34 3.46 14.36 4.84
N PRO A 35 3.12 15.58 4.36
CA PRO A 35 3.31 16.81 5.13
C PRO A 35 2.46 16.87 6.42
N GLU A 36 1.35 16.13 6.48
CA GLU A 36 0.48 16.01 7.65
C GLU A 36 0.90 14.87 8.58
N ASN A 37 2.08 14.27 8.36
CA ASN A 37 2.59 13.09 9.08
C ASN A 37 1.58 11.94 9.12
N LYS A 38 0.96 11.62 7.96
CA LYS A 38 0.04 10.48 7.84
C LYS A 38 0.71 9.28 7.20
N CYS A 39 0.36 8.10 7.70
CA CYS A 39 0.84 6.80 7.30
C CYS A 39 -0.35 5.91 6.94
N PHE A 40 -0.16 5.06 5.95
CA PHE A 40 -1.15 4.07 5.56
C PHE A 40 -1.27 2.99 6.62
N GLU A 41 -2.48 2.74 7.08
CA GLU A 41 -2.78 1.77 8.12
C GLU A 41 -3.69 0.67 7.59
N GLY A 42 -3.24 -0.57 7.70
CA GLY A 42 -4.08 -1.75 7.46
C GLY A 42 -4.74 -2.19 8.75
N ASN A 43 -6.06 -2.33 8.73
CA ASN A 43 -6.86 -2.69 9.89
C ASN A 43 -7.44 -4.12 9.76
N ARG A 44 -7.98 -4.65 10.86
CA ARG A 44 -8.71 -5.92 10.87
C ARG A 44 -10.05 -5.75 10.15
N PHE A 45 -10.40 -6.69 9.29
CA PHE A 45 -11.73 -6.75 8.69
C PHE A 45 -12.79 -7.12 9.74
N SER A 46 -13.57 -6.15 10.19
CA SER A 46 -14.58 -6.30 11.25
C SER A 46 -15.51 -5.07 11.27
N PRO A 47 -16.82 -5.23 11.52
CA PRO A 47 -17.73 -4.10 11.70
C PRO A 47 -17.32 -3.13 12.81
N GLU A 48 -16.65 -3.63 13.85
CA GLU A 48 -16.16 -2.84 14.99
C GLU A 48 -14.85 -2.09 14.70
N SER A 49 -14.17 -2.41 13.59
CA SER A 49 -12.94 -1.74 13.21
C SER A 49 -13.24 -0.42 12.52
N THR A 50 -12.32 0.54 12.65
CA THR A 50 -12.35 1.79 11.89
C THR A 50 -12.63 1.51 10.42
N LEU A 51 -13.68 2.16 9.88
CA LEU A 51 -14.16 1.99 8.50
C LEU A 51 -14.49 0.54 8.11
N GLY A 52 -14.97 -0.28 9.06
CA GLY A 52 -15.26 -1.70 8.83
C GLY A 52 -14.02 -2.56 8.54
N GLY A 53 -12.82 -2.02 8.78
CA GLY A 53 -11.55 -2.65 8.41
C GLY A 53 -10.94 -2.16 7.10
N GLY A 54 -11.53 -1.15 6.46
CA GLY A 54 -10.89 -0.46 5.33
C GLY A 54 -9.54 0.12 5.74
N ALA A 55 -8.54 -0.03 4.89
CA ALA A 55 -7.24 0.59 5.08
C ALA A 55 -7.34 2.10 4.84
N PHE A 56 -6.67 2.91 5.64
CA PHE A 56 -6.86 4.38 5.63
C PHE A 56 -5.56 5.11 6.01
N MET A 57 -5.56 6.43 5.84
CA MET A 57 -4.43 7.29 6.20
C MET A 57 -4.62 7.81 7.63
N ASP A 58 -3.76 7.40 8.57
CA ASP A 58 -3.78 7.85 9.96
C ASP A 58 -2.48 8.53 10.39
N THR A 59 -2.45 9.21 11.54
CA THR A 59 -1.24 9.79 12.11
C THR A 59 -0.17 8.72 12.24
N CYS A 60 1.03 9.00 11.71
CA CYS A 60 2.16 8.11 11.83
C CYS A 60 2.52 7.92 13.31
N GLN A 61 2.47 6.68 13.77
CA GLN A 61 2.80 6.26 15.13
C GLN A 61 3.39 4.85 15.12
N ASN A 62 4.11 4.45 16.17
CA ASN A 62 4.76 3.13 16.24
C ASN A 62 3.75 2.02 16.54
N VAL A 63 2.91 1.70 15.55
CA VAL A 63 1.92 0.62 15.60
C VAL A 63 2.13 -0.34 14.43
N THR A 64 1.90 -1.62 14.66
CA THR A 64 2.15 -2.68 13.67
C THR A 64 1.23 -2.62 12.46
N GLY A 65 0.10 -1.89 12.52
CA GLY A 65 -0.82 -1.68 11.39
C GLY A 65 -0.27 -0.74 10.32
N GLN A 66 0.72 0.09 10.66
CA GLN A 66 1.37 1.05 9.75
C GLN A 66 2.72 0.56 9.22
N LEU A 67 3.11 -0.65 9.59
CA LEU A 67 4.37 -1.28 9.24
C LEU A 67 4.12 -2.35 8.18
N TRP A 68 4.55 -2.07 6.96
CA TRP A 68 4.25 -2.85 5.76
C TRP A 68 5.47 -3.63 5.27
N LYS A 69 5.30 -4.94 5.08
CA LYS A 69 6.19 -5.76 4.28
C LYS A 69 5.71 -5.75 2.83
N ILE A 70 6.67 -5.68 1.91
CA ILE A 70 6.42 -5.69 0.46
C ILE A 70 7.11 -6.92 -0.11
N GLU A 71 6.34 -7.98 -0.33
CA GLU A 71 6.87 -9.30 -0.64
C GLU A 71 6.77 -9.58 -2.14
N ALA A 72 7.90 -9.75 -2.81
CA ALA A 72 7.95 -10.09 -4.22
C ALA A 72 7.27 -11.44 -4.50
N GLN A 73 6.44 -11.48 -5.53
CA GLN A 73 5.72 -12.67 -6.00
C GLN A 73 6.25 -13.18 -7.36
N GLY A 74 7.29 -12.54 -7.88
CA GLY A 74 7.79 -12.74 -9.24
C GLY A 74 7.04 -11.90 -10.29
N GLY A 75 7.66 -11.72 -11.46
CA GLY A 75 7.03 -11.01 -12.58
C GLY A 75 6.70 -9.52 -12.33
N GLY A 76 7.34 -8.88 -11.34
CA GLY A 76 7.09 -7.49 -10.97
C GLY A 76 5.87 -7.26 -10.06
N TRP A 77 5.26 -8.33 -9.55
CA TRP A 77 4.13 -8.26 -8.62
C TRP A 77 4.57 -8.42 -7.18
N PHE A 78 3.85 -7.73 -6.28
CA PHE A 78 4.11 -7.72 -4.85
C PHE A 78 2.84 -7.99 -4.06
N ARG A 79 2.99 -8.56 -2.87
CA ARG A 79 1.96 -8.55 -1.82
C ARG A 79 2.35 -7.53 -0.77
N LEU A 80 1.38 -6.74 -0.32
CA LEU A 80 1.55 -5.80 0.79
C LEU A 80 0.92 -6.42 2.04
N LYS A 81 1.68 -6.53 3.12
CA LYS A 81 1.24 -7.14 4.39
C LYS A 81 1.57 -6.23 5.54
N THR A 82 0.72 -6.13 6.56
CA THR A 82 1.05 -5.41 7.79
C THR A 82 1.64 -6.35 8.83
N LEU A 83 2.49 -5.84 9.73
CA LEU A 83 2.94 -6.61 10.88
C LEU A 83 1.78 -6.93 11.85
N PHE A 84 0.71 -6.12 11.86
CA PHE A 84 -0.43 -6.29 12.75
C PHE A 84 -1.24 -7.55 12.49
N GLN A 85 -1.51 -7.86 11.22
CA GLN A 85 -2.27 -9.04 10.83
C GLN A 85 -1.38 -10.23 10.45
N GLY A 86 -0.06 -10.03 10.40
CA GLY A 86 0.94 -11.05 10.13
C GLY A 86 0.95 -11.53 8.67
N ASP A 87 1.73 -12.59 8.41
CA ASP A 87 2.02 -13.03 7.05
C ASP A 87 0.83 -13.68 6.32
N GLY A 88 -0.26 -13.98 7.04
CA GLY A 88 -1.48 -14.59 6.51
C GLY A 88 -2.50 -13.61 5.92
N LYS A 89 -2.29 -12.29 6.09
CA LYS A 89 -3.15 -11.25 5.54
C LYS A 89 -2.42 -10.36 4.54
N CYS A 90 -3.10 -10.09 3.43
CA CYS A 90 -2.61 -9.32 2.29
C CYS A 90 -3.58 -8.17 1.99
N LEU A 91 -3.05 -7.03 1.53
CA LEU A 91 -3.86 -5.93 1.05
C LEU A 91 -4.60 -6.34 -0.23
N GLU A 92 -5.92 -6.28 -0.18
CA GLU A 92 -6.83 -6.50 -1.31
C GLU A 92 -7.25 -5.14 -1.88
N GLY A 93 -7.05 -4.93 -3.18
CA GLY A 93 -7.61 -3.78 -3.90
C GLY A 93 -8.83 -4.20 -4.71
N ASN A 94 -9.99 -3.64 -4.37
CA ASN A 94 -11.28 -4.04 -4.92
C ASN A 94 -11.82 -3.04 -5.97
N ARG A 95 -12.91 -3.40 -6.66
CA ARG A 95 -13.65 -2.49 -7.53
C ARG A 95 -14.40 -1.45 -6.69
N PHE A 96 -14.38 -0.20 -7.10
CA PHE A 96 -15.18 0.85 -6.45
C PHE A 96 -16.65 0.74 -6.86
N SER A 97 -17.49 0.20 -5.98
CA SER A 97 -18.91 -0.03 -6.23
C SER A 97 -19.67 -0.26 -4.90
N PRO A 98 -20.94 0.18 -4.76
CA PRO A 98 -21.73 -0.02 -3.53
C PRO A 98 -21.95 -1.49 -3.15
N ASP A 99 -21.94 -2.41 -4.12
CA ASP A 99 -22.12 -3.85 -3.92
C ASP A 99 -20.81 -4.59 -3.59
N ALA A 100 -19.66 -3.91 -3.70
CA ALA A 100 -18.37 -4.48 -3.36
C ALA A 100 -18.15 -4.48 -1.85
N THR A 101 -17.33 -5.42 -1.37
CA THR A 101 -16.86 -5.43 0.03
C THR A 101 -16.38 -4.04 0.44
N LEU A 102 -16.94 -3.51 1.54
CA LEU A 102 -16.67 -2.16 2.05
C LEU A 102 -16.82 -1.03 1.03
N GLY A 103 -17.75 -1.16 0.07
CA GLY A 103 -17.97 -0.17 -0.99
C GLY A 103 -16.79 -0.06 -1.97
N GLY A 104 -15.85 -1.01 -1.95
CA GLY A 104 -14.65 -1.00 -2.77
C GLY A 104 -13.41 -0.43 -2.09
N ALA A 105 -13.45 -0.19 -0.77
CA ALA A 105 -12.25 0.12 -0.01
C ALA A 105 -11.21 -0.99 -0.16
N ALA A 106 -9.93 -0.63 -0.13
CA ALA A 106 -8.86 -1.58 0.06
C ALA A 106 -8.86 -2.06 1.52
N TYR A 107 -8.59 -3.34 1.76
CA TYR A 107 -8.67 -3.94 3.11
C TYR A 107 -7.71 -5.13 3.24
N MET A 108 -7.47 -5.58 4.49
CA MET A 108 -6.63 -6.74 4.74
C MET A 108 -7.46 -8.03 4.68
N ASP A 109 -7.21 -8.88 3.68
CA ASP A 109 -7.89 -10.18 3.52
C ASP A 109 -6.90 -11.35 3.61
N ASN A 110 -7.40 -12.59 3.76
CA ASN A 110 -6.59 -13.79 3.64
C ASN A 110 -5.78 -13.76 2.35
N CYS A 111 -4.46 -13.97 2.49
CA CYS A 111 -3.57 -14.07 1.34
C CYS A 111 -3.98 -15.23 0.44
N GLN A 112 -4.25 -14.92 -0.82
CA GLN A 112 -4.72 -15.86 -1.85
C GLN A 112 -4.07 -15.50 -3.20
N ASN A 113 -4.11 -16.43 -4.16
CA ASN A 113 -3.64 -16.18 -5.52
C ASN A 113 -4.76 -15.52 -6.36
N VAL A 114 -5.20 -14.33 -5.94
CA VAL A 114 -6.23 -13.53 -6.62
C VAL A 114 -5.66 -12.21 -7.10
N SER A 115 -6.13 -11.73 -8.24
CA SER A 115 -5.54 -10.58 -8.95
C SER A 115 -5.62 -9.26 -8.21
N GLY A 116 -6.51 -9.12 -7.22
CA GLY A 116 -6.61 -7.90 -6.41
C GLY A 116 -5.57 -7.81 -5.29
N GLN A 117 -4.82 -8.88 -5.01
CA GLN A 117 -3.72 -8.91 -4.03
C GLN A 117 -2.32 -8.84 -4.65
N PHE A 118 -2.24 -8.85 -5.99
CA PHE A 118 -0.99 -8.65 -6.72
C PHE A 118 -0.88 -7.18 -7.09
N TRP A 119 0.08 -6.50 -6.46
CA TRP A 119 0.32 -5.07 -6.62
C TRP A 119 1.55 -4.82 -7.48
N ALA A 120 1.42 -3.97 -8.49
CA ALA A 120 2.54 -3.36 -9.18
C ALA A 120 2.87 -2.02 -8.52
N LEU A 121 4.16 -1.81 -8.20
CA LEU A 121 4.69 -0.55 -7.68
C LEU A 121 5.36 0.19 -8.83
N GLN A 122 4.60 0.99 -9.58
CA GLN A 122 5.10 1.65 -10.78
C GLN A 122 5.82 2.96 -10.41
N PRO A 123 7.15 3.08 -10.67
CA PRO A 123 7.90 4.29 -10.35
C PRO A 123 7.39 5.51 -11.13
N GLN A 124 7.35 6.67 -10.47
CA GLN A 124 6.91 7.95 -11.04
C GLN A 124 8.03 9.01 -11.05
N GLY A 125 9.24 8.65 -10.63
CA GLY A 125 10.35 9.57 -10.37
C GLY A 125 10.42 9.98 -8.90
N ASP A 126 11.59 10.46 -8.47
CA ASP A 126 11.84 11.02 -7.12
C ASP A 126 11.40 10.13 -5.93
N GLY A 127 11.40 8.81 -6.12
CA GLY A 127 11.01 7.84 -5.10
C GLY A 127 9.50 7.70 -4.87
N TRP A 128 8.67 8.23 -5.76
CA TRP A 128 7.21 8.06 -5.73
C TRP A 128 6.76 6.90 -6.62
N TYR A 129 5.68 6.23 -6.20
CA TYR A 129 5.09 5.10 -6.88
C TYR A 129 3.58 5.28 -7.06
N ARG A 130 3.04 4.74 -8.15
CA ARG A 130 1.62 4.40 -8.25
C ARG A 130 1.48 2.93 -7.91
N LEU A 131 0.54 2.61 -7.01
CA LEU A 131 0.20 1.25 -6.64
C LEU A 131 -1.00 0.81 -7.47
N LYS A 132 -0.87 -0.27 -8.22
CA LYS A 132 -1.93 -0.80 -9.08
C LYS A 132 -2.14 -2.28 -8.79
N THR A 133 -3.38 -2.76 -8.86
CA THR A 133 -3.64 -4.20 -8.77
C THR A 133 -3.68 -4.83 -10.16
N GLN A 134 -3.34 -6.11 -10.25
CA GLN A 134 -3.57 -6.88 -11.46
C GLN A 134 -5.08 -6.95 -11.83
N PHE A 135 -5.97 -6.92 -10.83
CA PHE A 135 -7.42 -6.97 -11.02
C PHE A 135 -7.99 -5.76 -11.75
N GLN A 136 -7.65 -4.55 -11.30
CA GLN A 136 -8.17 -3.31 -11.88
C GLN A 136 -7.31 -2.80 -13.05
N GLY A 137 -6.11 -3.36 -13.22
CA GLY A 137 -5.23 -3.11 -14.36
C GLY A 137 -4.63 -1.70 -14.39
N GLU A 138 -4.08 -1.33 -15.54
CA GLU A 138 -3.24 -0.13 -15.70
C GLU A 138 -3.97 1.21 -15.50
N GLY A 139 -5.29 1.21 -15.64
CA GLY A 139 -6.12 2.43 -15.56
C GLY A 139 -6.49 2.84 -14.14
N LYS A 140 -6.23 1.99 -13.14
CA LYS A 140 -6.61 2.24 -11.74
C LYS A 140 -5.41 2.27 -10.81
N CYS A 141 -5.42 3.23 -9.91
CA CYS A 141 -4.36 3.51 -8.94
C CYS A 141 -4.95 3.58 -7.54
N LEU A 142 -4.21 3.10 -6.54
CA LEU A 142 -4.60 3.26 -5.14
C LEU A 142 -4.57 4.75 -4.76
N GLU A 143 -5.70 5.28 -4.33
CA GLU A 143 -5.89 6.62 -3.81
C GLU A 143 -5.89 6.57 -2.28
N GLY A 144 -5.05 7.36 -1.63
CA GLY A 144 -5.16 7.64 -0.19
C GLY A 144 -5.85 8.98 0.03
N ASN A 145 -6.86 9.01 0.89
CA ASN A 145 -7.69 10.19 1.10
C ASN A 145 -7.71 10.61 2.58
N ARG A 146 -8.14 11.86 2.83
CA ARG A 146 -8.30 12.38 4.18
C ARG A 146 -9.36 11.58 4.92
N PHE A 147 -9.05 11.15 6.14
CA PHE A 147 -10.02 10.51 7.03
C PHE A 147 -11.05 11.55 7.50
N SER A 148 -12.24 11.53 6.88
CA SER A 148 -13.34 12.46 7.13
C SER A 148 -14.65 11.85 6.63
N PRO A 149 -15.80 12.06 7.29
CA PRO A 149 -17.10 11.59 6.80
C PRO A 149 -17.44 12.06 5.38
N ASP A 150 -16.98 13.25 4.99
CA ASP A 150 -17.24 13.87 3.68
C ASP A 150 -16.33 13.33 2.56
N SER A 151 -15.28 12.59 2.90
CA SER A 151 -14.39 11.98 1.92
C SER A 151 -15.04 10.74 1.29
N THR A 152 -14.65 10.40 0.05
CA THR A 152 -14.98 9.11 -0.56
C THR A 152 -14.67 7.96 0.39
N LEU A 153 -15.64 7.07 0.63
CA LEU A 153 -15.57 5.97 1.61
C LEU A 153 -15.12 6.41 3.00
N SER A 154 -15.51 7.63 3.39
CA SER A 154 -15.11 8.28 4.63
C SER A 154 -13.59 8.36 4.81
N GLY A 155 -12.80 8.30 3.74
CA GLY A 155 -11.34 8.36 3.76
C GLY A 155 -10.61 7.03 3.68
N ALA A 156 -11.33 5.91 3.52
CA ALA A 156 -10.68 4.64 3.18
C ALA A 156 -9.95 4.76 1.83
N ALA A 157 -8.80 4.11 1.72
CA ALA A 157 -8.09 4.01 0.45
C ALA A 157 -8.87 3.12 -0.52
N TYR A 158 -8.84 3.44 -1.81
CA TYR A 158 -9.61 2.74 -2.84
C TYR A 158 -8.95 2.83 -4.21
N MET A 159 -9.38 1.98 -5.14
CA MET A 159 -8.88 1.99 -6.51
C MET A 159 -9.64 3.02 -7.35
N ASP A 160 -8.99 4.14 -7.69
CA ASP A 160 -9.57 5.19 -8.53
C ASP A 160 -8.87 5.27 -9.90
N ASN A 161 -9.45 5.98 -10.86
CA ASN A 161 -8.80 6.33 -12.12
C ASN A 161 -7.43 6.96 -11.84
N CYS A 162 -6.40 6.41 -12.47
CA CYS A 162 -5.06 6.98 -12.39
C CYS A 162 -5.06 8.41 -12.92
N GLN A 163 -4.64 9.35 -12.08
CA GLN A 163 -4.60 10.78 -12.35
C GLN A 163 -3.28 11.38 -11.82
N ASN A 164 -2.97 12.62 -12.21
CA ASN A 164 -1.81 13.34 -11.67
C ASN A 164 -2.16 14.08 -10.38
N VAL A 165 -2.57 13.34 -9.36
CA VAL A 165 -2.96 13.87 -8.05
C VAL A 165 -2.05 13.30 -6.95
N SER A 166 -1.81 14.10 -5.91
CA SER A 166 -0.85 13.78 -4.86
C SER A 166 -1.30 12.64 -3.94
N GLY A 167 -2.60 12.30 -3.91
CA GLY A 167 -3.11 11.17 -3.13
C GLY A 167 -2.84 9.80 -3.76
N GLN A 168 -2.47 9.75 -5.05
CA GLN A 168 -2.11 8.51 -5.76
C GLN A 168 -0.60 8.29 -5.90
N LEU A 169 0.21 9.23 -5.40
CA LEU A 169 1.67 9.15 -5.39
C LEU A 169 2.11 8.70 -4.01
N TRP A 170 2.62 7.48 -3.92
CA TRP A 170 3.01 6.83 -2.68
C TRP A 170 4.52 6.83 -2.51
N LYS A 171 4.99 7.17 -1.32
CA LYS A 171 6.38 7.01 -0.90
C LYS A 171 6.48 5.89 0.11
N LEU A 172 7.48 5.05 -0.08
CA LEU A 172 7.82 3.95 0.80
C LEU A 172 8.98 4.43 1.67
N VAL A 173 8.70 4.70 2.93
CA VAL A 173 9.69 5.14 3.92
C VAL A 173 10.15 3.92 4.69
N GLN A 174 11.38 3.46 4.42
CA GLN A 174 11.95 2.34 5.14
C GLN A 174 12.04 2.67 6.64
N THR A 175 11.78 1.67 7.48
CA THR A 175 11.84 1.79 8.93
C THR A 175 12.97 0.92 9.47
N ASP A 176 13.42 1.23 10.69
CA ASP A 176 14.42 0.41 11.40
C ASP A 176 13.82 -0.87 12.01
N VAL A 177 12.51 -1.11 11.83
CA VAL A 177 11.83 -2.33 12.30
C VAL A 177 12.12 -3.48 11.33
N THR A 178 12.87 -4.46 11.80
CA THR A 178 13.15 -5.69 11.04
C THR A 178 12.09 -6.76 11.32
N ASP A 179 12.05 -7.82 10.51
CA ASP A 179 11.10 -8.95 10.65
C ASP A 179 11.13 -9.67 12.01
N ALA A 180 12.10 -9.36 12.88
CA ALA A 180 12.12 -9.80 14.27
C ALA A 180 11.00 -9.07 15.04
N ALA A 181 9.92 -9.81 15.32
CA ALA A 181 8.72 -9.37 16.01
C ALA A 181 8.99 -8.36 17.14
N PRO A 182 8.31 -7.20 17.16
CA PRO A 182 8.24 -6.42 18.38
C PRO A 182 7.25 -7.13 19.31
N SER A 183 7.77 -7.81 20.33
CA SER A 183 6.99 -8.10 21.54
C SER A 183 6.54 -6.82 22.27
N ASP A 184 7.05 -5.66 21.85
CA ASP A 184 6.96 -4.41 22.60
C ASP A 184 6.13 -3.33 21.90
N VAL A 185 5.51 -3.61 20.75
CA VAL A 185 4.54 -2.70 20.14
C VAL A 185 3.16 -3.09 20.62
N ALA A 186 2.74 -2.47 21.72
CA ALA A 186 1.44 -2.69 22.33
C ALA A 186 0.31 -2.60 21.30
N PRO A 187 -0.64 -3.56 21.26
CA PRO A 187 -1.87 -3.36 20.53
C PRO A 187 -2.64 -2.26 21.27
N ASN A 188 -2.78 -1.09 20.66
CA ASN A 188 -3.68 -0.07 21.18
C ASN A 188 -5.12 -0.56 20.97
N ALA A 189 -5.60 -1.35 21.92
CA ALA A 189 -7.02 -1.63 22.09
C ALA A 189 -7.68 -0.30 22.44
N GLY A 190 -8.70 0.06 21.66
CA GLY A 190 -9.42 1.32 21.79
C GLY A 190 -9.82 1.63 23.23
N SER A 191 -9.63 2.88 23.63
CA SER A 191 -10.18 3.43 24.85
C SER A 191 -11.71 3.47 24.74
N GLY A 192 -12.36 2.40 25.17
CA GLY A 192 -13.80 2.30 25.35
C GLY A 192 -14.13 1.95 26.79
N GLY A 193 -14.63 2.93 27.54
CA GLY A 193 -15.71 2.73 28.50
C GLY A 193 -15.38 2.14 29.88
N GLY A 194 -15.39 3.03 30.87
CA GLY A 194 -16.25 2.86 32.05
C GLY A 194 -15.80 1.86 33.12
N THR A 195 -15.32 2.38 34.24
CA THR A 195 -15.90 2.12 35.57
C THR A 195 -15.17 2.98 36.60
N SER A 196 -15.92 3.84 37.27
CA SER A 196 -15.62 4.25 38.63
C SER A 196 -16.94 4.45 39.34
N ASP A 197 -17.43 3.33 39.88
CA ASP A 197 -18.09 3.34 41.18
C ASP A 197 -17.14 3.98 42.19
N ASN A 198 -17.66 4.86 43.03
CA ASN A 198 -17.19 5.08 44.39
C ASN A 198 -18.18 5.99 45.14
N GLY A 199 -18.74 5.45 46.23
CA GLY A 199 -19.15 6.21 47.42
C GLY A 199 -20.57 6.74 47.42
#